data_AF-A0A1I2D686-F1
#
_entry.id   AF-A0A1I2D686-F1
#
_cell.length_a   1.000
_cell.length_b   1.000
_cell.length_c   1.000
_cell.angle_alpha   90.00
_cell.angle_beta   90.00
_cell.angle_gamma   90.00
#
_symmetry.space_group_name_H-M   'P 1'
#
loop_
_entity.id
_entity.type
_entity.pdbx_description
1 polymer ?
#
loop_
_entity_poly.entity_id
_entity_poly.type
_entity_poly.pdbx_seq_one_letter_code
_entity_poly.pdbx_strand_id
1 'polypeptide(L)'
;MKNKHLPVFGIGPIYVICCLILTVLGIVFRNIGFLKNGNIYKLQYIVIMAMAGIVLILMGIILWIYAVVVQRISDEIKSGKLVTTGAYAIVRNPIYSAFFLIFTGSLIITSNVYLFILPGVFYFSLTIFLKLTEEKWLLEKFGGDYQRYCKKVNRVIPWWRK
;
A
#
# COMPACT_ATOMS: atom_id res chain seq x y z
N MET A 1 -4.66 -20.22 27.00
CA MET A 1 -4.15 -19.61 25.75
C MET A 1 -4.35 -18.10 25.87
N LYS A 2 -3.27 -17.30 25.89
CA LYS A 2 -3.37 -15.84 26.08
C LYS A 2 -4.14 -15.24 24.89
N ASN A 3 -5.32 -14.67 25.16
CA ASN A 3 -6.04 -13.77 24.25
C ASN A 3 -5.16 -12.53 24.02
N LYS A 4 -4.15 -12.64 23.15
CA LYS A 4 -3.45 -11.48 22.62
C LYS A 4 -4.39 -10.83 21.61
N HIS A 5 -5.11 -9.81 22.07
CA HIS A 5 -5.78 -8.90 21.16
C HIS A 5 -4.74 -8.40 20.15
N LEU A 6 -4.96 -8.69 18.87
CA LEU A 6 -4.13 -8.11 17.82
C LEU A 6 -4.36 -6.60 17.85
N PRO A 7 -3.30 -5.78 17.85
CA PRO A 7 -3.45 -4.34 17.84
C PRO A 7 -4.32 -3.94 16.65
N VAL A 8 -5.38 -3.15 16.90
CA VAL A 8 -6.38 -2.75 15.90
C VAL A 8 -5.75 -2.04 14.70
N PHE A 9 -4.65 -1.33 14.92
CA PHE A 9 -3.89 -0.63 13.89
C PHE A 9 -2.59 -1.33 13.47
N GLY A 10 -2.28 -2.51 14.01
CA GLY A 10 -1.04 -3.21 13.69
C GLY A 10 0.19 -2.32 13.89
N ILE A 11 1.20 -2.55 13.07
CA ILE A 11 2.38 -1.67 12.93
C ILE A 11 2.20 -0.77 11.67
N GLY A 12 1.01 -0.79 11.05
CA GLY A 12 0.74 -0.16 9.76
C GLY A 12 0.92 1.35 9.69
N PRO A 13 0.42 2.13 10.65
CA PRO A 13 0.65 3.57 10.69
C PRO A 13 2.14 3.94 10.64
N ILE A 14 3.00 3.18 11.34
CA ILE A 14 4.44 3.41 11.35
C ILE A 14 5.02 3.23 9.94
N TYR A 15 4.65 2.13 9.27
CA TYR A 15 5.10 1.87 7.90
C TYR A 15 4.65 2.98 6.93
N VAL A 16 3.39 3.41 7.02
CA VAL A 16 2.83 4.48 6.17
C VAL A 16 3.53 5.80 6.43
N ILE A 17 3.81 6.15 7.69
CA ILE A 17 4.56 7.36 8.06
C ILE A 17 5.98 7.31 7.50
N CYS A 18 6.68 6.16 7.58
CA CYS A 18 8.00 6.00 6.97
C CYS A 18 7.96 6.24 5.45
N CYS A 19 6.98 5.66 4.76
CA CYS A 19 6.82 5.87 3.31
C CYS A 19 6.49 7.33 2.97
N LEU A 20 5.64 7.98 3.78
CA LEU A 20 5.31 9.39 3.64
C LEU A 20 6.56 10.27 3.77
N ILE A 21 7.36 10.04 4.81
CA ILE A 21 8.62 10.78 5.04
C ILE A 21 9.56 10.61 3.85
N LEU A 22 9.79 9.38 3.38
CA LEU A 22 10.65 9.11 2.22
C LEU A 22 10.12 9.77 0.94
N THR A 23 8.79 9.77 0.75
CA THR A 23 8.15 10.42 -0.40
C THR A 23 8.36 11.93 -0.36
N VAL A 24 8.08 12.56 0.79
CA VAL A 24 8.27 14.01 0.97
C VAL A 24 9.73 14.39 0.81
N LEU A 25 10.66 13.65 1.43
CA LEU A 25 12.10 13.89 1.29
C LEU A 25 12.55 13.77 -0.17
N GLY A 26 12.08 12.76 -0.91
CA GLY A 26 12.37 12.60 -2.33
C GLY A 26 11.91 13.81 -3.17
N ILE A 27 10.69 14.30 -2.93
CA ILE A 27 10.14 15.47 -3.61
C ILE A 27 10.94 16.73 -3.24
N VAL A 28 11.27 16.92 -1.96
CA VAL A 28 12.07 18.05 -1.48
C VAL A 28 13.47 18.02 -2.12
N PHE A 29 14.15 16.87 -2.12
CA PHE A 29 15.47 16.71 -2.75
C PHE A 29 15.47 16.98 -4.24
N ARG A 30 14.38 16.62 -4.93
CA ARG A 30 14.15 16.99 -6.32
C ARG A 30 14.00 18.51 -6.47
N ASN A 31 13.25 19.17 -5.60
CA ASN A 31 12.96 20.61 -5.69
C ASN A 31 14.15 21.50 -5.34
N ILE A 32 14.97 21.13 -4.35
CA ILE A 32 16.23 21.83 -4.04
C ILE A 32 17.29 21.62 -5.13
N GLY A 33 17.04 20.70 -6.06
CA GLY A 33 17.87 20.46 -7.23
C GLY A 33 18.92 19.37 -7.08
N PHE A 34 18.95 18.66 -5.96
CA PHE A 34 19.90 17.56 -5.72
C PHE A 34 19.70 16.42 -6.73
N LEU A 35 18.47 16.23 -7.22
CA LEU A 35 18.12 15.19 -8.19
C LEU A 35 17.88 15.73 -9.62
N LYS A 36 18.41 16.92 -9.97
CA LYS A 36 18.19 17.57 -11.27
C LYS A 36 18.49 16.67 -12.48
N ASN A 37 19.54 15.86 -12.39
CA ASN A 37 19.96 14.98 -13.50
C ASN A 37 18.95 13.87 -13.82
N GLY A 38 18.02 13.58 -12.90
CA GLY A 38 16.95 12.61 -13.13
C GLY A 38 15.67 13.21 -13.72
N ASN A 39 15.59 14.52 -13.91
CA ASN A 39 14.37 15.16 -14.41
C ASN A 39 14.13 14.86 -15.89
N ILE A 40 12.89 14.51 -16.22
CA ILE A 40 12.43 14.40 -17.60
C ILE A 40 11.93 15.77 -18.04
N TYR A 41 12.49 16.31 -19.13
CA TYR A 41 12.14 17.65 -19.64
C TYR A 41 11.16 17.63 -20.82
N LYS A 42 10.96 16.46 -21.45
CA LYS A 42 10.08 16.34 -22.62
C LYS A 42 8.61 16.44 -22.19
N LEU A 43 7.92 17.49 -22.64
CA LEU A 43 6.54 17.81 -22.23
C LEU A 43 5.57 16.62 -22.36
N GLN A 44 5.63 15.89 -23.48
CA GLN A 44 4.78 14.72 -23.70
C GLN A 44 4.91 13.66 -22.59
N TYR A 45 6.13 13.40 -22.10
CA TYR A 45 6.35 12.43 -21.04
C TYR A 45 5.92 12.97 -19.68
N ILE A 46 6.13 14.25 -19.42
CA ILE A 46 5.64 14.90 -18.19
C ILE A 46 4.12 14.79 -18.09
N VAL A 47 3.39 15.08 -19.18
CA VAL A 47 1.93 15.00 -19.22
C VAL A 47 1.45 13.56 -19.02
N ILE A 48 2.08 12.58 -19.69
CA ILE A 48 1.75 11.16 -19.51
C ILE A 48 1.98 10.72 -18.06
N MET A 49 3.12 11.06 -17.47
CA MET A 49 3.43 10.73 -16.08
C MET A 49 2.47 11.41 -15.11
N ALA A 50 2.16 12.69 -15.32
CA ALA A 50 1.19 13.40 -14.49
C ALA A 50 -0.20 12.74 -14.52
N MET A 51 -0.71 12.40 -15.70
CA MET A 51 -1.98 11.69 -15.84
C MET A 51 -1.95 10.32 -15.16
N ALA A 52 -0.90 9.53 -15.40
CA ALA A 52 -0.75 8.21 -14.78
C ALA A 52 -0.69 8.31 -13.25
N GLY A 53 0.06 9.27 -12.72
CA GLY A 53 0.17 9.48 -11.28
C GLY A 53 -1.13 9.96 -10.64
N ILE A 54 -1.89 10.84 -11.30
CA ILE A 54 -3.24 11.26 -10.86
C ILE A 54 -4.18 10.05 -10.81
N VAL A 55 -4.20 9.22 -11.86
CA VAL A 55 -5.03 8.00 -11.89
C VAL A 55 -4.69 7.09 -10.72
N LEU A 56 -3.41 6.85 -10.43
CA LEU A 56 -2.98 6.02 -9.30
C LEU A 56 -3.42 6.60 -7.95
N ILE A 57 -3.27 7.91 -7.76
CA ILE A 57 -3.73 8.58 -6.53
C ILE A 57 -5.23 8.43 -6.37
N LEU A 58 -6.01 8.67 -7.42
CA LEU A 58 -7.46 8.52 -7.38
C LEU A 58 -7.88 7.08 -7.07
N MET A 59 -7.26 6.09 -7.71
CA MET A 59 -7.50 4.67 -7.40
C MET A 59 -7.19 4.35 -5.94
N GLY A 60 -6.08 4.86 -5.41
CA GLY A 60 -5.72 4.69 -4.01
C GLY A 60 -6.72 5.32 -3.05
N ILE A 61 -7.15 6.56 -3.32
CA ILE A 61 -8.18 7.25 -2.52
C ILE A 61 -9.51 6.50 -2.55
N ILE A 62 -9.97 6.07 -3.73
CA ILE A 62 -11.21 5.30 -3.88
C ILE A 62 -11.14 4.00 -3.09
N LEU A 63 -10.03 3.25 -3.22
CA LEU A 63 -9.83 2.02 -2.47
C LEU A 63 -9.83 2.27 -0.95
N TRP A 64 -9.18 3.34 -0.50
CA TRP A 64 -9.15 3.71 0.91
C TRP A 64 -10.55 4.08 1.43
N ILE A 65 -11.30 4.90 0.70
CA ILE A 65 -12.68 5.28 1.07
C ILE A 65 -13.56 4.04 1.13
N TYR A 66 -13.49 3.18 0.13
CA TYR A 66 -14.27 1.94 0.10
C TYR A 66 -13.94 1.03 1.30
N ALA A 67 -12.66 0.84 1.57
CA ALA A 67 -12.18 0.02 2.68
C ALA A 67 -12.56 0.60 4.06
N VAL A 68 -12.30 1.89 4.29
CA VAL A 68 -12.38 2.51 5.63
C VAL A 68 -13.76 3.07 5.92
N VAL A 69 -14.38 3.75 4.95
CA VAL A 69 -15.65 4.46 5.14
C VAL A 69 -16.84 3.57 4.80
N VAL A 70 -16.82 2.90 3.64
CA VAL A 70 -17.96 2.09 3.17
C VAL A 70 -18.02 0.76 3.92
N GLN A 71 -16.93 0.00 3.91
CA GLN A 71 -16.87 -1.31 4.57
C GLN A 71 -16.64 -1.21 6.09
N ARG A 72 -16.15 -0.07 6.60
CA ARG A 72 -15.87 0.12 8.03
C ARG A 72 -15.03 -1.01 8.63
N ILE A 73 -13.94 -1.36 7.95
CA ILE A 73 -13.07 -2.50 8.29
C ILE A 73 -12.67 -2.55 9.78
N SER A 74 -12.48 -1.41 10.44
CA SER A 74 -12.17 -1.35 11.87
C SER A 74 -13.23 -2.03 12.75
N ASP A 75 -14.49 -1.98 12.35
CA ASP A 75 -15.60 -2.61 13.07
C ASP A 75 -15.65 -4.12 12.77
N GLU A 76 -15.40 -4.52 11.51
CA GLU A 76 -15.31 -5.94 11.13
C GLU A 76 -14.13 -6.65 11.81
N ILE A 77 -12.96 -6.01 11.92
CA ILE A 77 -11.78 -6.57 12.60
C ILE A 77 -12.06 -6.79 14.09
N LYS A 78 -12.79 -5.88 14.74
CA LYS A 78 -13.18 -6.00 16.16
C LYS A 78 -14.09 -7.20 16.42
N SER A 79 -14.82 -7.68 15.41
CA SER A 79 -15.66 -8.89 15.53
C SER A 79 -14.85 -10.17 15.79
N GLY A 80 -13.53 -10.12 15.61
CA GLY A 80 -12.62 -11.24 15.88
C GLY A 80 -12.60 -12.32 14.80
N LYS A 81 -13.41 -12.19 13.74
CA LYS A 81 -13.48 -13.09 12.59
C LYS A 81 -12.51 -12.69 11.49
N LEU A 82 -12.15 -13.66 10.64
CA LEU A 82 -11.34 -13.41 9.45
C LEU A 82 -12.21 -12.77 8.36
N VAL A 83 -11.93 -11.51 8.03
CA VAL A 83 -12.62 -10.78 6.97
C VAL A 83 -12.02 -11.14 5.62
N THR A 84 -12.86 -11.58 4.68
CA THR A 84 -12.44 -11.99 3.32
C THR A 84 -13.31 -11.42 2.20
N THR A 85 -14.26 -10.54 2.54
CA THR A 85 -15.25 -9.94 1.64
C THR A 85 -14.95 -8.46 1.39
N GLY A 86 -15.63 -7.86 0.40
CA GLY A 86 -15.45 -6.45 0.05
C GLY A 86 -14.03 -6.15 -0.44
N ALA A 87 -13.37 -5.14 0.12
CA ALA A 87 -12.00 -4.75 -0.23
C ALA A 87 -11.00 -5.90 0.00
N TYR A 88 -11.23 -6.73 1.02
CA TYR A 88 -10.42 -7.92 1.31
C TYR A 88 -10.61 -9.06 0.29
N ALA A 89 -11.67 -9.05 -0.53
CA ALA A 89 -11.79 -9.99 -1.64
C ALA A 89 -10.86 -9.63 -2.82
N ILE A 90 -10.48 -8.35 -2.93
CA ILE A 90 -9.64 -7.83 -4.01
C ILE A 90 -8.15 -8.01 -3.67
N VAL A 91 -7.76 -7.54 -2.48
CA VAL A 91 -6.40 -7.66 -1.95
C VAL A 91 -6.45 -7.87 -0.45
N ARG A 92 -5.51 -8.63 0.11
CA ARG A 92 -5.49 -8.96 1.54
C ARG A 92 -5.18 -7.76 2.44
N ASN A 93 -4.57 -6.72 1.89
CA ASN A 93 -4.11 -5.54 2.62
C ASN A 93 -4.57 -4.26 1.92
N PRO A 94 -5.89 -3.99 1.84
CA PRO A 94 -6.44 -2.92 1.00
C PRO A 94 -5.98 -1.52 1.43
N ILE A 95 -5.83 -1.27 2.73
CA ILE A 95 -5.35 0.01 3.26
C ILE A 95 -3.90 0.27 2.83
N TYR A 96 -3.01 -0.73 2.96
CA TYR A 96 -1.63 -0.60 2.51
C TYR A 96 -1.53 -0.45 0.99
N SER A 97 -2.40 -1.13 0.25
CA SER A 97 -2.48 -1.03 -1.21
C SER A 97 -2.89 0.37 -1.65
N ALA A 98 -3.85 0.98 -0.95
CA ALA A 98 -4.27 2.35 -1.20
C ALA A 98 -3.11 3.34 -1.00
N PHE A 99 -2.41 3.30 0.14
CA PHE A 99 -1.27 4.19 0.38
C PHE A 99 -0.10 3.93 -0.59
N PHE A 100 0.15 2.67 -0.94
CA PHE A 100 1.14 2.32 -1.96
C PHE A 100 0.84 3.01 -3.30
N LEU A 101 -0.43 2.98 -3.75
CA LEU A 101 -0.86 3.67 -4.97
C LEU A 101 -0.71 5.20 -4.87
N ILE A 102 -1.11 5.78 -3.74
CA ILE A 102 -1.02 7.24 -3.51
C ILE A 102 0.44 7.72 -3.53
N PHE A 103 1.35 7.04 -2.82
CA PHE A 103 2.76 7.41 -2.79
C PHE A 103 3.43 7.17 -4.15
N THR A 104 3.13 6.05 -4.80
CA THR A 104 3.65 5.76 -6.15
C THR A 104 3.19 6.81 -7.16
N GLY A 105 1.90 7.16 -7.15
CA GLY A 105 1.37 8.20 -8.03
C GLY A 105 2.00 9.57 -7.77
N SER A 106 2.16 9.94 -6.49
CA SER A 106 2.84 11.19 -6.10
C SER A 106 4.27 11.27 -6.64
N LEU A 107 5.02 10.17 -6.57
CA LEU A 107 6.39 10.10 -7.09
C LEU A 107 6.43 10.14 -8.62
N ILE A 108 5.47 9.50 -9.30
CA ILE A 108 5.37 9.51 -10.77
C ILE A 108 5.11 10.94 -11.28
N ILE A 109 4.24 11.71 -10.63
CA ILE A 109 3.93 13.10 -11.02
C ILE A 109 5.20 13.96 -11.08
N THR A 110 6.19 13.70 -10.22
CA THR A 110 7.44 14.49 -10.19
C THR A 110 8.27 14.40 -11.48
N SER A 111 7.99 13.40 -12.33
CA SER A 111 8.70 13.14 -13.59
C SER A 111 10.22 13.05 -13.41
N ASN A 112 10.66 12.43 -12.31
CA ASN A 112 12.08 12.23 -12.00
C ASN A 112 12.41 10.74 -11.90
N VAL A 113 13.31 10.25 -12.76
CA VAL A 113 13.60 8.82 -12.88
C VAL A 113 14.23 8.21 -11.63
N TYR A 114 14.98 8.99 -10.84
CA TYR A 114 15.60 8.49 -9.62
C TYR A 114 14.57 8.17 -8.54
N LEU A 115 13.45 8.88 -8.52
CA LEU A 115 12.37 8.65 -7.55
C LEU A 115 11.58 7.37 -7.85
N PHE A 116 11.71 6.78 -9.04
CA PHE A 116 11.04 5.53 -9.39
C PHE A 116 11.63 4.29 -8.69
N ILE A 117 12.76 4.43 -7.99
CA ILE A 117 13.27 3.38 -7.11
C ILE A 117 12.37 3.16 -5.89
N LEU A 118 11.75 4.23 -5.38
CA LEU A 118 11.00 4.21 -4.13
C LEU A 118 9.76 3.31 -4.16
N PRO A 119 8.92 3.27 -5.23
CA PRO A 119 7.83 2.30 -5.32
C PRO A 119 8.32 0.85 -5.21
N GLY A 120 9.47 0.51 -5.80
CA GLY A 120 10.09 -0.79 -5.62
C GLY A 120 10.45 -1.06 -4.16
N VAL A 121 11.16 -0.11 -3.52
CA VAL A 121 11.52 -0.18 -2.11
C VAL A 121 10.30 -0.34 -1.21
N PHE A 122 9.23 0.42 -1.46
CA PHE A 122 7.97 0.32 -0.72
C PHE A 122 7.35 -1.08 -0.89
N TYR A 123 7.20 -1.58 -2.12
CA TYR A 123 6.63 -2.90 -2.34
C TYR A 123 7.40 -4.03 -1.64
N PHE A 124 8.73 -4.04 -1.74
CA PHE A 124 9.56 -5.07 -1.12
C PHE A 124 9.56 -4.96 0.41
N SER A 125 9.74 -3.76 0.96
CA SER A 125 9.71 -3.54 2.40
C SER A 125 8.36 -3.90 3.01
N LEU A 126 7.24 -3.51 2.38
CA LEU A 126 5.89 -3.88 2.79
C LEU A 126 5.69 -5.39 2.77
N THR A 127 6.18 -6.06 1.73
CA THR A 127 6.05 -7.52 1.60
C THR A 127 6.78 -8.27 2.71
N ILE A 128 8.01 -7.86 3.01
CA ILE A 128 8.80 -8.44 4.12
C ILE A 128 8.09 -8.18 5.44
N PHE A 129 7.69 -6.93 5.66
CA PHE A 129 7.02 -6.48 6.87
C PHE A 129 5.74 -7.27 7.16
N LEU A 130 4.83 -7.37 6.19
CA LEU A 130 3.58 -8.12 6.34
C LEU A 130 3.81 -9.59 6.66
N LYS A 131 4.77 -10.24 5.99
CA LYS A 131 5.12 -11.65 6.24
C LYS A 131 5.63 -11.89 7.66
N LEU A 132 6.44 -10.97 8.17
CA LEU A 132 7.06 -11.10 9.50
C LEU A 132 6.12 -10.70 10.65
N THR A 133 5.04 -9.99 10.35
CA THR A 133 4.13 -9.42 11.36
C THR A 133 2.69 -9.90 11.15
N GLU A 134 1.86 -9.14 10.46
CA GLU A 134 0.42 -9.36 10.35
C GLU A 134 0.05 -10.73 9.77
N GLU A 135 0.73 -11.18 8.72
CA GLU A 135 0.42 -12.49 8.13
C GLU A 135 0.78 -13.65 9.08
N LYS A 136 1.84 -13.49 9.88
CA LYS A 136 2.21 -14.47 10.90
C LYS A 136 1.16 -14.53 12.00
N TRP A 137 0.71 -13.37 12.48
CA TRP A 137 -0.33 -13.28 13.49
C TRP A 137 -1.69 -13.82 13.01
N LEU A 138 -2.07 -13.52 11.77
CA LEU A 138 -3.30 -14.04 11.16
C LEU A 138 -3.21 -15.55 10.96
N LEU A 139 -2.04 -16.07 10.59
CA LEU A 139 -1.82 -17.51 10.49
C LEU A 139 -1.88 -18.20 11.85
N GLU A 140 -1.28 -17.62 12.90
CA GLU A 140 -1.36 -18.13 14.27
C GLU A 140 -2.80 -18.14 14.81
N LYS A 141 -3.60 -17.12 14.46
CA LYS A 141 -4.97 -16.97 14.95
C LYS A 141 -6.01 -17.80 14.17
N PHE A 142 -5.91 -17.84 12.85
CA PHE A 142 -6.94 -18.41 11.96
C PHE A 142 -6.47 -19.66 11.19
N GLY A 143 -5.19 -20.02 11.29
CA GLY A 143 -4.65 -21.28 10.75
C GLY A 143 -5.02 -21.54 9.29
N GLY A 144 -5.65 -22.69 9.05
CA GLY A 144 -6.01 -23.17 7.71
C GLY A 144 -6.98 -22.26 6.94
N ASP A 145 -7.86 -21.52 7.62
CA ASP A 145 -8.75 -20.55 6.97
C ASP A 145 -7.96 -19.42 6.31
N TYR A 146 -6.97 -18.90 7.03
CA TYR A 146 -6.09 -17.86 6.49
C TYR A 146 -5.23 -18.38 5.33
N GLN A 147 -4.76 -19.63 5.40
CA GLN A 147 -4.02 -20.25 4.28
C GLN A 147 -4.90 -20.38 3.03
N ARG A 148 -6.16 -20.82 3.17
CA ARG A 148 -7.11 -20.90 2.05
C ARG A 148 -7.38 -19.54 1.44
N TYR A 149 -7.59 -18.53 2.27
CA TYR A 149 -7.73 -17.14 1.83
C TYR A 149 -6.49 -16.64 1.10
N CYS A 150 -5.29 -16.97 1.60
CA CYS A 150 -4.02 -16.60 0.99
C CYS A 150 -3.79 -17.20 -0.40
N LYS A 151 -4.45 -18.31 -0.73
CA LYS A 151 -4.42 -18.91 -2.07
C LYS A 151 -5.30 -18.14 -3.06
N LYS A 152 -6.41 -17.56 -2.59
CA LYS A 152 -7.40 -16.87 -3.43
C LYS A 152 -7.08 -15.41 -3.69
N VAL A 153 -6.47 -14.71 -2.72
CA VAL A 153 -6.32 -13.25 -2.78
C VAL A 153 -4.86 -12.84 -2.63
N ASN A 154 -4.41 -11.88 -3.45
CA ASN A 154 -3.07 -11.32 -3.41
C ASN A 154 -2.83 -10.41 -2.23
N ARG A 155 -1.56 -10.22 -1.88
CA ARG A 155 -1.18 -9.43 -0.71
C ARG A 155 -1.51 -7.94 -0.84
N VAL A 156 -1.01 -7.29 -1.91
CA VAL A 156 -1.03 -5.81 -2.07
C VAL A 156 -1.48 -5.37 -3.47
N ILE A 157 -1.06 -6.08 -4.53
CA ILE A 157 -1.44 -5.73 -5.90
C ILE A 157 -2.41 -6.80 -6.42
N PRO A 158 -3.59 -6.42 -6.95
CA PRO A 158 -4.54 -7.36 -7.52
C PRO A 158 -4.03 -7.87 -8.87
N TRP A 159 -3.18 -8.90 -8.87
CA TRP A 159 -2.74 -9.60 -10.08
C TRP A 159 -3.55 -10.90 -10.27
N TRP A 160 -3.75 -11.38 -11.49
CA TRP A 160 -4.35 -12.70 -11.73
C TRP A 160 -3.50 -13.86 -11.19
N ARG A 161 -3.88 -14.42 -10.04
CA ARG A 161 -3.37 -15.73 -9.62
C ARG A 161 -4.17 -16.82 -10.35
N LYS A 162 -3.45 -17.67 -11.10
CA LYS A 162 -3.96 -18.96 -11.57
C LYS A 162 -4.24 -19.87 -10.39
#